data_AF-A0A920RUS8-F1
#
_entry.id   AF-A0A920RUS8-F1
#
_cell.length_a   1.000
_cell.length_b   1.000
_cell.length_c   1.000
_cell.angle_alpha   90.00
_cell.angle_beta   90.00
_cell.angle_gamma   90.00
#
_symmetry.space_group_name_H-M   'P 1'
#
loop_
_entity.id
_entity.type
_entity.pdbx_description
1 polymer ?
#
loop_
_entity_poly.entity_id
_entity_poly.type
_entity_poly.pdbx_seq_one_letter_code
_entity_poly.pdbx_strand_id
1 'polypeptide(L)' 'MIMVNDARKYCYLKGSFELKYGGVLNSPEIAFETWGNLNASKDNGVLIFTGLSPSAHAASSDADPSLGWWEDIFGAKKTY' A
#
# COMPACT_ATOMS: atom_id res chain seq x y z
N MET A 1 14.11 -10.10 -19.88
CA MET A 1 14.23 -9.53 -18.53
C MET A 1 12.95 -8.73 -18.29
N ILE A 2 12.01 -9.25 -17.51
CA ILE A 2 10.79 -8.52 -17.18
C ILE A 2 11.20 -7.49 -16.13
N MET A 3 11.12 -6.21 -16.47
CA MET A 3 11.29 -5.14 -15.49
C MET A 3 10.09 -5.23 -14.54
N VAL A 4 10.33 -5.68 -13.32
CA VAL A 4 9.33 -5.55 -12.25
C VAL A 4 9.41 -4.09 -11.82
N ASN A 5 8.40 -3.31 -12.19
CA ASN A 5 8.24 -1.98 -11.63
C ASN A 5 7.81 -2.17 -10.16
N ASP A 6 8.51 -1.52 -9.24
CA ASP A 6 8.20 -1.61 -7.80
C ASP A 6 7.83 -0.22 -7.29
N ALA A 7 6.52 0.02 -7.16
CA ALA A 7 5.98 1.27 -6.62
C ALA A 7 5.91 1.27 -5.08
N ARG A 8 6.23 0.15 -4.42
CA ARG A 8 6.05 0.00 -2.97
C ARG A 8 6.99 0.94 -2.22
N LYS A 9 6.41 1.59 -1.20
CA LYS A 9 7.10 2.31 -0.14
C LYS A 9 7.10 1.44 1.11
N TYR A 10 8.02 1.72 2.04
CA TYR A 10 8.17 0.93 3.25
C TYR A 10 8.08 1.82 4.49
N CYS A 11 7.26 1.39 5.45
CA CYS A 11 7.19 1.95 6.78
C CYS A 11 7.95 1.03 7.74
N TYR A 12 8.88 1.60 8.50
CA TYR A 12 9.74 0.86 9.42
C TYR A 12 9.28 1.09 10.86
N LEU A 13 8.79 0.03 11.51
CA LEU A 13 8.39 0.08 12.91
C LEU A 13 9.61 -0.14 13.80
N LYS A 14 10.35 0.92 14.13
CA LYS A 14 11.60 0.80 14.92
C LYS A 14 11.37 0.15 16.28
N GLY A 15 12.31 -0.70 16.69
CA GLY A 15 12.31 -1.36 18.00
C GLY A 15 11.63 -2.72 17.95
N SER A 16 10.99 -3.12 19.05
CA SER A 16 10.29 -4.40 19.19
C SER A 16 8.80 -4.24 18.92
N PHE A 17 8.23 -5.12 18.10
CA PHE A 17 6.79 -5.21 17.86
C PHE A 17 6.25 -6.52 18.44
N GLU A 18 5.46 -6.43 19.50
CA GLU A 18 4.86 -7.58 20.18
C GLU A 18 3.66 -8.12 19.39
N LEU A 19 3.61 -9.44 19.21
CA LEU A 19 2.50 -10.11 18.54
C LEU A 19 1.42 -10.52 19.56
N LYS A 20 0.15 -10.41 19.15
CA LYS A 20 -1.02 -10.67 20.00
C LYS A 20 -1.00 -12.04 20.70
N TYR A 21 -0.48 -13.06 20.03
CA TYR A 21 -0.42 -14.44 20.55
C TYR A 21 0.98 -14.83 21.02
N GLY A 22 1.83 -13.85 21.33
CA GLY A 22 3.20 -14.04 21.79
C GLY A 22 4.24 -13.98 20.67
N GLY A 23 5.48 -13.65 21.05
CA GLY A 23 6.59 -13.41 20.13
C GLY A 23 6.79 -11.93 19.81
N VAL A 24 7.96 -11.63 19.25
CA VAL A 24 8.39 -10.25 18.93
C VAL A 24 8.98 -10.24 17.52
N LEU A 25 8.58 -9.26 16.73
CA LEU A 25 9.27 -8.88 15.50
C LEU A 25 10.23 -7.73 15.78
N ASN A 26 11.48 -7.87 15.34
CA ASN A 26 12.49 -6.83 15.50
C ASN A 26 12.48 -5.91 14.29
N SER A 27 12.08 -4.66 14.52
CA SER A 27 12.00 -3.59 13.55
C SER A 27 11.30 -3.98 12.23
N PRO A 28 10.06 -4.51 12.28
CA PRO A 28 9.41 -5.02 11.08
C PRO A 28 9.10 -3.89 10.07
N GLU A 29 9.07 -4.30 8.81
CA GLU A 29 8.78 -3.45 7.65
C GLU A 29 7.38 -3.72 7.13
N ILE A 30 6.65 -2.66 6.81
CA ILE A 30 5.34 -2.73 6.18
C ILE A 30 5.42 -2.09 4.81
N ALA A 31 5.22 -2.89 3.76
CA ALA A 31 5.11 -2.41 2.40
C ALA A 31 3.73 -1.79 2.15
N PHE A 32 3.68 -0.63 1.51
CA PHE A 32 2.44 0.06 1.16
C PHE A 32 2.60 0.87 -0.13
N GLU A 33 1.49 1.25 -0.73
CA GLU A 33 1.43 2.17 -1.88
C GLU A 33 0.44 3.29 -1.60
N THR A 34 0.53 4.38 -2.36
CA THR A 34 -0.29 5.58 -2.19
C THR A 34 -0.72 6.13 -3.53
N TRP A 35 -1.99 6.49 -3.66
CA TRP A 35 -2.53 7.17 -4.84
C TRP A 35 -3.06 8.56 -4.44
N GLY A 36 -2.74 9.56 -5.26
CA GLY A 36 -3.08 10.96 -4.98
C GLY A 36 -2.14 11.64 -3.98
N ASN A 37 -2.57 12.80 -3.48
CA ASN A 37 -1.78 13.65 -2.57
C ASN A 37 -2.53 13.91 -1.27
N LEU A 38 -1.82 13.78 -0.15
CA LEU A 38 -2.31 14.20 1.16
C LEU A 38 -2.41 15.72 1.20
N ASN A 39 -3.52 16.27 1.68
CA ASN A 39 -3.67 17.71 1.83
C ASN A 39 -2.85 18.24 3.03
N ALA A 40 -2.72 19.57 3.12
CA ALA A 40 -1.92 20.19 4.18
C ALA A 40 -2.42 19.86 5.60
N SER A 41 -3.74 19.77 5.78
CA SER A 41 -4.39 19.41 7.05
C SER A 41 -4.28 17.93 7.40
N LYS A 42 -3.89 17.08 6.45
CA LYS A 42 -3.79 15.63 6.54
C LYS A 42 -5.10 14.92 6.92
N ASP A 43 -6.24 15.46 6.50
CA ASP A 43 -7.57 14.93 6.83
C ASP A 43 -8.26 14.16 5.69
N ASN A 44 -7.59 14.01 4.54
CA ASN A 44 -8.10 13.29 3.37
C ASN A 44 -7.47 11.88 3.17
N GLY A 45 -6.77 11.36 4.17
CA GLY A 45 -6.15 10.04 4.11
C GLY A 45 -7.17 8.91 4.31
N VAL A 46 -7.15 7.92 3.42
CA VAL A 46 -7.96 6.69 3.53
C VAL A 46 -7.03 5.48 3.51
N LEU A 47 -7.13 4.62 4.53
CA LEU A 47 -6.37 3.37 4.62
C LEU A 47 -7.23 2.20 4.14
N ILE A 48 -6.67 1.39 3.24
CA ILE A 48 -7.32 0.20 2.71
C ILE A 48 -6.53 -1.03 3.17
N PHE A 49 -7.24 -1.96 3.78
CA PHE A 49 -6.73 -3.29 4.06
C PHE A 49 -7.12 -4.24 2.94
N THR A 50 -6.21 -5.10 2.53
CA THR A 50 -6.46 -6.10 1.49
C THR A 50 -7.21 -7.31 2.05
N GLY A 51 -7.66 -8.17 1.14
CA GLY A 51 -7.94 -9.57 1.50
C GLY A 51 -6.66 -10.34 1.82
N LEU A 52 -6.75 -11.66 1.99
CA LEU A 52 -5.60 -12.46 2.42
C LEU A 52 -4.43 -12.49 1.41
N SER A 53 -4.75 -12.55 0.11
CA SER A 53 -3.77 -12.82 -0.96
C SER A 53 -3.21 -11.58 -1.69
N PRO A 54 -3.94 -10.46 -1.85
CA PRO A 54 -3.43 -9.32 -2.62
C PRO A 54 -2.25 -8.61 -1.95
N SER A 55 -1.35 -8.07 -2.78
CA SER A 55 -0.28 -7.18 -2.35
C SER A 55 -0.79 -5.74 -2.11
N ALA A 56 0.12 -4.82 -1.78
CA ALA A 56 -0.19 -3.40 -1.66
C ALA A 56 -0.68 -2.75 -2.96
N HIS A 57 -0.42 -3.35 -4.14
CA HIS A 57 -0.67 -2.75 -5.45
C HIS A 57 -2.15 -2.80 -5.86
N ALA A 58 -2.94 -1.83 -5.34
CA ALA A 58 -4.37 -1.77 -5.55
C ALA A 58 -4.77 -1.25 -6.94
N ALA A 59 -3.99 -0.32 -7.51
CA ALA A 59 -4.23 0.23 -8.84
C ALA A 59 -2.92 0.69 -9.49
N SER A 60 -2.95 0.83 -10.82
CA SER A 60 -1.86 1.37 -11.62
C SER A 60 -1.45 2.78 -11.17
N SER A 61 -0.17 3.11 -11.38
CA SER A 61 0.43 4.40 -11.06
C SER A 61 1.51 4.77 -12.08
N ASP A 62 2.00 6.01 -12.04
CA ASP A 62 3.12 6.42 -12.89
C ASP A 62 4.40 5.63 -12.62
N ALA A 63 4.58 5.14 -11.39
CA ALA A 63 5.75 4.35 -10.99
C ALA A 63 5.61 2.85 -11.35
N ASP A 64 4.39 2.31 -11.27
CA ASP A 64 4.05 0.96 -11.72
C ASP A 64 2.72 1.00 -12.50
N PRO A 65 2.76 1.00 -13.84
CA PRO A 65 1.58 1.06 -14.69
C PRO A 65 0.89 -0.30 -14.88
N SER A 66 1.35 -1.37 -14.22
CA SER A 66 0.63 -2.64 -14.24
C SER A 66 -0.74 -2.51 -13.57
N LEU A 67 -1.70 -3.38 -13.94
CA LEU A 67 -3.05 -3.30 -13.39
C LEU A 67 -3.07 -3.84 -11.96
N GLY A 68 -3.61 -3.04 -11.04
CA GLY A 68 -3.78 -3.45 -9.65
C GLY A 68 -4.97 -4.37 -9.42
N TRP A 69 -5.02 -5.01 -8.26
CA TRP A 69 -6.11 -5.96 -7.94
C TRP A 69 -7.48 -5.28 -7.73
N TRP A 70 -7.50 -3.95 -7.58
CA TRP A 70 -8.71 -3.15 -7.42
C TRP A 70 -8.79 -1.98 -8.41
N GLU A 71 -8.18 -2.17 -9.58
CA GLU A 71 -7.98 -1.16 -10.62
C GLU A 71 -9.25 -0.35 -10.92
N ASP A 72 -10.39 -1.01 -11.06
CA ASP A 72 -11.63 -0.36 -11.51
C ASP A 72 -12.31 0.53 -10.45
N ILE A 73 -11.90 0.45 -9.18
CA ILE A 73 -12.46 1.28 -8.09
C ILE A 73 -11.66 2.56 -7.89
N PHE A 74 -10.36 2.54 -8.14
CA PHE A 74 -9.49 3.68 -7.88
C PHE A 74 -9.46 4.66 -9.07
N GLY A 75 -9.67 5.95 -8.76
CA GLY A 75 -9.49 7.06 -9.70
C GLY A 75 -10.75 7.89 -9.91
N ALA A 76 -10.60 9.21 -9.98
CA ALA A 76 -11.71 10.18 -10.03
C ALA A 76 -12.63 10.07 -11.27
N LYS A 77 -12.29 9.22 -12.24
CA LYS A 77 -13.06 8.99 -13.48
C LYS A 77 -13.60 7.57 -13.61
N LYS A 78 -13.49 6.74 -12.57
CA LYS A 78 -14.00 5.37 -12.61
C LYS A 78 -15.33 5.32 -11.87
N THR A 79 -16.40 5.18 -12.66
CA THR A 79 -17.77 4.93 -12.21
C THR A 79 -18.24 3.66 -12.89
N TYR A 80 -18.91 2.80 -12.12
CA TYR A 80 -19.66 1.66 -12.65
C TYR A 80 -20.78 2.11 -13.60
#